data_AF-A0A2E7NF40-F1
#
_entry.id   AF-A0A2E7NF40-F1
#
_cell.length_a   1.000
_cell.length_b   1.000
_cell.length_c   1.000
_cell.angle_alpha   90.00
_cell.angle_beta   90.00
_cell.angle_gamma   90.00
#
_symmetry.space_group_name_H-M   'P 1'
#
loop_
_entity.id
_entity.type
_entity.pdbx_description
1 polymer ?
#
loop_
_entity_poly.entity_id
_entity_poly.type
_entity_poly.pdbx_seq_one_letter_code
_entity_poly.pdbx_strand_id
1 'polypeptide(L)'
;MLYWLPAIATASLIAWLSHQSSLPNLPDPIEIPDWVAHILEYGFFELTLVFAITRGFEAATRTMVRVGTSVTIASLYGITDEWHQSFTFGRDASVWDWTADTVGAVLAASMILGVWRRMAALQLRV
;
A
#
# COMPACT_ATOMS: atom_id res chain seq x y z
N MET A 1 -2.83 -0.48 19.13
CA MET A 1 -1.41 -0.83 18.90
C MET A 1 -1.26 -2.13 18.14
N LEU A 2 -1.87 -3.25 18.57
CA LEU A 2 -1.75 -4.53 17.85
C LEU A 2 -2.13 -4.46 16.35
N TYR A 3 -3.20 -3.74 15.99
CA TYR A 3 -3.64 -3.61 14.59
C TYR A 3 -2.67 -2.86 13.68
N TRP A 4 -1.72 -2.11 14.24
CA TRP A 4 -0.70 -1.39 13.46
C TRP A 4 0.50 -2.27 13.13
N LEU A 5 0.66 -3.44 13.77
CA LEU A 5 1.80 -4.31 13.53
C LEU A 5 1.96 -4.70 12.04
N PRO A 6 0.89 -5.10 11.31
CA PRO A 6 1.03 -5.42 9.89
C PRO A 6 1.47 -4.22 9.05
N ALA A 7 0.95 -3.02 9.34
CA ALA A 7 1.32 -1.81 8.62
C ALA A 7 2.79 -1.41 8.89
N ILE A 8 3.22 -1.48 10.15
CA ILE A 8 4.61 -1.20 10.54
C ILE A 8 5.56 -2.23 9.92
N ALA A 9 5.19 -3.51 9.92
CA ALA A 9 5.99 -4.57 9.32
C ALA A 9 6.11 -4.38 7.80
N THR A 10 5.01 -4.00 7.13
CA THR A 10 5.00 -3.72 5.69
C THR A 10 5.84 -2.49 5.36
N ALA A 11 5.66 -1.38 6.07
CA ALA A 11 6.51 -0.19 5.89
C ALA A 11 8.00 -0.52 6.13
N SER A 12 8.31 -1.29 7.17
CA SER A 12 9.70 -1.69 7.45
C SER A 12 10.28 -2.58 6.33
N LEU A 13 9.46 -3.44 5.72
CA LEU A 13 9.85 -4.24 4.58
C LEU A 13 10.13 -3.37 3.35
N ILE A 14 9.23 -2.41 3.04
CA ILE A 14 9.41 -1.45 1.93
C ILE A 14 10.73 -0.71 2.11
N ALA A 15 10.94 -0.05 3.24
CA ALA A 15 12.19 0.69 3.51
C ALA A 15 13.45 -0.18 3.42
N TRP A 16 13.37 -1.46 3.80
CA TRP A 16 14.48 -2.40 3.66
C TRP A 16 14.77 -2.78 2.21
N LEU A 17 13.72 -2.96 1.39
CA LEU A 17 13.83 -3.21 -0.05
C LEU A 17 14.37 -1.97 -0.78
N SER A 18 13.86 -0.79 -0.47
CA SER A 18 14.26 0.49 -1.06
C SER A 18 15.70 0.90 -0.72
N HIS A 19 16.27 0.34 0.35
CA HIS A 19 17.69 0.54 0.68
C HIS A 19 18.63 -0.34 -0.16
N GLN A 20 18.13 -1.35 -0.87
CA GLN A 20 18.97 -2.18 -1.73
C GLN A 20 19.30 -1.41 -3.03
N SER A 21 20.58 -1.36 -3.40
CA SER A 21 21.01 -0.70 -4.65
C SER A 21 20.46 -1.39 -5.90
N SER A 22 20.18 -2.69 -5.81
CA SER A 22 19.48 -3.46 -6.83
C SER A 22 18.76 -4.63 -6.16
N LEU A 23 17.58 -4.98 -6.66
CA LEU A 23 16.86 -6.16 -6.21
C LEU A 23 17.27 -7.37 -7.06
N PRO A 24 17.30 -8.59 -6.49
CA PRO A 24 17.56 -9.80 -7.27
C PRO A 24 16.49 -9.98 -8.36
N ASN A 25 16.92 -10.32 -9.57
CA ASN A 25 16.00 -10.73 -10.62
C ASN A 25 15.26 -12.00 -10.19
N LEU A 26 13.98 -12.07 -10.54
CA LEU A 26 13.19 -13.28 -10.39
C LEU A 26 13.71 -14.37 -11.36
N PRO A 27 13.51 -15.66 -11.05
CA PRO A 27 13.92 -16.74 -11.95
C PRO A 27 13.14 -16.70 -13.27
N ASP A 28 13.81 -16.95 -14.38
CA ASP A 28 13.16 -17.08 -15.68
C ASP A 28 12.02 -18.13 -15.65
N PRO A 29 10.86 -17.87 -16.27
CA PRO A 29 10.52 -16.71 -17.10
C PRO A 29 9.74 -15.61 -16.35
N ILE A 30 9.80 -15.58 -15.01
CA ILE A 30 8.99 -14.66 -14.22
C ILE A 30 9.66 -13.28 -14.24
N GLU A 31 9.07 -12.33 -14.97
CA GLU A 31 9.45 -10.93 -14.91
C GLU A 31 8.24 -10.11 -14.43
N ILE A 32 8.43 -9.32 -13.38
CA ILE A 32 7.43 -8.35 -12.91
C ILE A 32 7.94 -6.97 -13.32
N PRO A 33 7.21 -6.24 -14.17
CA PRO A 33 7.57 -4.85 -14.48
C PRO A 33 7.61 -4.03 -13.20
N ASP A 34 8.60 -3.15 -13.08
CA ASP A 34 8.85 -2.35 -11.88
C ASP A 34 7.61 -1.57 -11.40
N TRP A 35 6.92 -0.88 -12.32
CA TRP A 35 5.65 -0.18 -12.02
C TRP A 35 4.53 -1.11 -11.50
N VAL A 36 4.52 -2.40 -11.87
CA VAL A 36 3.58 -3.39 -11.33
C VAL A 36 3.98 -3.77 -9.91
N ALA A 37 5.27 -3.91 -9.62
CA ALA A 37 5.77 -4.21 -8.29
C ALA A 37 5.35 -3.10 -7.31
N HIS A 38 5.55 -1.83 -7.68
CA HIS A 38 5.12 -0.65 -6.90
C HIS A 38 3.61 -0.63 -6.62
N ILE A 39 2.78 -0.89 -7.65
CA ILE A 39 1.32 -1.00 -7.48
C ILE A 39 0.93 -2.10 -6.49
N LEU A 40 1.57 -3.27 -6.57
CA LEU A 40 1.27 -4.40 -5.70
C LEU A 40 1.74 -4.16 -4.27
N GLU A 41 2.93 -3.60 -4.10
CA GLU A 41 3.53 -3.28 -2.81
C GLU A 41 2.69 -2.26 -2.04
N TYR A 42 2.37 -1.12 -2.66
CA TYR A 42 1.57 -0.09 -2.01
C TYR A 42 0.09 -0.43 -1.92
N GLY A 43 -0.43 -1.28 -2.82
CA GLY A 43 -1.75 -1.87 -2.66
C GLY A 43 -1.85 -2.77 -1.43
N PHE A 44 -0.81 -3.57 -1.18
CA PHE A 44 -0.71 -4.38 0.05
C PHE A 44 -0.51 -3.49 1.29
N PHE A 45 0.34 -2.46 1.20
CA PHE A 45 0.53 -1.50 2.28
C PHE A 45 -0.78 -0.81 2.64
N GLU A 46 -1.55 -0.35 1.66
CA GLU A 46 -2.87 0.25 1.89
C GLU A 46 -3.83 -0.73 2.59
N LEU A 47 -3.86 -2.00 2.19
CA LEU A 47 -4.68 -3.01 2.88
C LEU A 47 -4.35 -3.08 4.37
N THR A 48 -3.05 -3.08 4.72
CA THR A 48 -2.61 -3.13 6.11
C THR A 48 -2.87 -1.81 6.87
N LEU A 49 -2.78 -0.66 6.20
CA LEU A 49 -3.15 0.64 6.76
C LEU A 49 -4.64 0.74 7.04
N VAL A 50 -5.48 0.31 6.09
CA VAL A 50 -6.94 0.25 6.29
C VAL A 50 -7.26 -0.68 7.44
N PHE A 51 -6.64 -1.87 7.51
CA PHE A 51 -6.78 -2.78 8.63
C PHE A 51 -6.43 -2.11 9.96
N ALA A 52 -5.31 -1.38 10.02
CA ALA A 52 -4.87 -0.67 11.22
C ALA A 52 -5.83 0.44 11.66
N ILE A 53 -6.18 1.35 10.75
CA ILE A 53 -7.01 2.53 11.03
C ILE A 53 -8.48 2.16 11.30
N THR A 54 -8.94 1.00 10.83
CA THR A 54 -10.28 0.46 11.10
C THR A 54 -10.30 -0.59 12.21
N ARG A 55 -9.23 -0.70 13.00
CA ARG A 55 -9.15 -1.63 14.15
C ARG A 55 -9.50 -3.08 13.77
N GLY A 56 -9.00 -3.54 12.63
CA GLY A 56 -9.29 -4.86 12.10
C GLY A 56 -10.60 -4.95 11.31
N PHE A 57 -10.92 -3.91 10.52
CA PHE A 57 -12.16 -3.81 9.75
C PHE A 57 -13.42 -3.82 10.62
N GLU A 58 -13.38 -3.25 11.82
CA GLU A 58 -14.53 -3.10 12.70
C GLU A 58 -15.62 -2.25 12.01
N ALA A 59 -16.85 -2.77 11.93
CA ALA A 59 -17.92 -2.17 11.12
C ALA A 59 -18.18 -0.68 11.44
N ALA A 60 -18.14 -0.29 12.72
CA ALA A 60 -18.34 1.08 13.17
C ALA A 60 -17.26 2.06 12.68
N THR A 61 -16.13 1.55 12.18
CA THR A 61 -14.99 2.35 11.73
C THR A 61 -14.78 2.31 10.21
N ARG A 62 -15.65 1.62 9.45
CA ARG A 62 -15.56 1.51 7.98
C ARG A 62 -16.04 2.78 7.28
N THR A 63 -15.34 3.89 7.47
CA THR A 63 -15.72 5.20 6.92
C THR A 63 -14.84 5.59 5.74
N MET A 64 -15.41 6.34 4.78
CA MET A 64 -14.64 6.90 3.65
C MET A 64 -13.50 7.81 4.12
N VAL A 65 -13.69 8.56 5.21
CA VAL A 65 -12.65 9.43 5.78
C VAL A 65 -11.43 8.63 6.24
N ARG A 66 -11.64 7.49 6.90
CA ARG A 66 -10.54 6.63 7.35
C ARG A 66 -9.79 5.98 6.20
N VAL A 67 -10.52 5.53 5.17
CA VAL A 67 -9.89 5.00 3.94
C VAL A 67 -9.16 6.10 3.16
N GLY A 68 -9.73 7.31 3.06
CA GLY A 68 -9.02 8.43 2.45
C GLY A 68 -7.76 8.81 3.24
N THR A 69 -7.80 8.71 4.57
CA THR A 69 -6.65 8.96 5.43
C THR A 69 -5.54 7.92 5.22
N SER A 70 -5.87 6.63 5.06
CA SER A 70 -4.86 5.60 4.77
C SER A 70 -4.18 5.83 3.41
N VAL A 71 -4.94 6.17 2.37
CA VAL A 71 -4.36 6.52 1.06
C VAL A 71 -3.41 7.71 1.16
N THR A 72 -3.78 8.76 1.91
CA THR A 72 -2.88 9.90 2.15
C THR A 72 -1.60 9.48 2.86
N ILE A 73 -1.70 8.61 3.89
CA ILE A 73 -0.53 8.08 4.59
C ILE A 73 0.35 7.26 3.65
N ALA A 74 -0.24 6.38 2.83
CA ALA A 74 0.49 5.57 1.86
C ALA A 74 1.23 6.44 0.83
N SER A 75 0.56 7.43 0.24
CA SER A 75 1.19 8.32 -0.75
C SER A 75 2.29 9.20 -0.14
N LEU A 76 2.11 9.70 1.10
CA LEU A 76 3.16 10.41 1.81
C LEU A 76 4.35 9.51 2.13
N TYR A 77 4.10 8.24 2.46
CA TYR A 77 5.15 7.25 2.67
C TYR A 77 5.93 6.98 1.38
N GLY A 78 5.25 6.88 0.23
CA GLY A 78 5.90 6.81 -1.09
C GLY A 78 6.82 7.99 -1.38
N ILE A 79 6.41 9.22 -1.04
CA ILE A 79 7.30 10.39 -1.16
C ILE A 79 8.55 10.22 -0.29
N THR A 80 8.40 9.71 0.94
CA THR A 80 9.56 9.48 1.81
C THR A 80 10.45 8.35 1.31
N ASP A 81 9.88 7.36 0.63
CA ASP A 81 10.61 6.24 0.04
C ASP A 81 11.47 6.71 -1.13
N GLU A 82 10.89 7.42 -2.10
CA GLU A 82 11.64 8.02 -3.22
C GLU A 82 12.73 8.98 -2.74
N TRP A 83 12.42 9.77 -1.71
CA TRP A 83 13.41 10.63 -1.09
C TRP A 83 14.54 9.82 -0.44
N HIS A 84 14.25 8.70 0.23
CA HIS A 84 15.25 7.80 0.79
C HIS A 84 16.08 7.13 -0.30
N GLN A 85 15.45 6.64 -1.37
CA GLN A 85 16.11 6.04 -2.54
C GLN A 85 17.09 7.01 -3.20
N SER A 86 16.81 8.31 -3.20
CA SER A 86 17.72 9.34 -3.74
C SER A 86 19.09 9.40 -3.04
N PHE A 87 19.21 8.83 -1.84
CA PHE A 87 20.49 8.70 -1.11
C PHE A 87 21.13 7.32 -1.25
N THR A 88 20.47 6.37 -1.89
CA THR A 88 20.95 4.99 -2.08
C THR A 88 21.70 4.91 -3.41
N PHE A 89 23.03 4.79 -3.36
CA PHE A 89 23.85 4.73 -4.57
C PHE A 89 23.46 3.55 -5.47
N GLY A 90 23.15 3.84 -6.74
CA GLY A 90 22.73 2.85 -7.73
C GLY A 90 21.22 2.60 -7.80
N ARG A 91 20.44 3.17 -6.88
CA ARG A 91 18.97 3.20 -6.95
C ARG A 91 18.50 4.44 -7.72
N ASP A 92 17.40 4.32 -8.45
CA ASP A 92 16.77 5.44 -9.15
C ASP A 92 15.59 5.94 -8.32
N ALA A 93 15.50 7.27 -8.15
CA ALA A 93 14.36 7.90 -7.48
C ALA A 93 13.49 8.55 -8.55
N SER A 94 12.22 8.16 -8.60
CA SER A 94 11.34 8.34 -9.74
C SER A 94 9.96 8.82 -9.30
N VAL A 95 9.51 9.93 -9.91
CA VAL A 95 8.12 10.41 -9.74
C VAL A 95 7.11 9.39 -10.29
N TRP A 96 7.53 8.54 -11.22
CA TRP A 96 6.66 7.49 -11.78
C TRP A 96 6.44 6.34 -10.80
N ASP A 97 7.43 6.06 -9.95
CA ASP A 97 7.38 4.98 -8.96
C ASP A 97 6.45 5.42 -7.82
N TRP A 98 6.62 6.65 -7.32
CA TRP A 98 5.64 7.27 -6.41
C TRP A 98 4.21 7.36 -7.00
N THR A 99 4.09 7.58 -8.32
CA THR A 99 2.79 7.57 -8.98
C THR A 99 2.19 6.17 -8.97
N ALA A 100 2.97 5.14 -9.28
CA ALA A 100 2.57 3.74 -9.24
C ALA A 100 2.16 3.31 -7.81
N ASP A 101 2.92 3.74 -6.79
CA ASP A 101 2.62 3.54 -5.38
C ASP A 101 1.24 4.10 -5.01
N THR A 102 1.01 5.37 -5.38
CA THR A 102 -0.23 6.07 -5.09
C THR A 102 -1.42 5.43 -5.82
N VAL A 103 -1.21 4.98 -7.06
CA VAL A 103 -2.20 4.21 -7.83
C VAL A 103 -2.52 2.88 -7.13
N GLY A 104 -1.51 2.15 -6.66
CA GLY A 104 -1.67 0.91 -5.90
C GLY A 104 -2.54 1.09 -4.66
N ALA A 105 -2.26 2.13 -3.88
CA ALA A 105 -3.05 2.48 -2.71
C ALA A 105 -4.52 2.83 -3.09
N VAL A 106 -4.74 3.68 -4.09
CA VAL A 106 -6.09 4.05 -4.52
C VAL A 106 -6.89 2.85 -5.04
N LEU A 107 -6.26 1.93 -5.77
CA LEU A 107 -6.91 0.71 -6.28
C LEU A 107 -7.34 -0.21 -5.13
N ALA A 108 -6.46 -0.45 -4.16
CA ALA A 108 -6.76 -1.27 -2.99
C ALA A 108 -7.90 -0.64 -2.15
N ALA A 109 -7.83 0.66 -1.88
CA ALA A 109 -8.87 1.42 -1.20
C ALA A 109 -10.24 1.31 -1.91
N SER A 110 -10.24 1.48 -3.24
CA SER A 110 -11.46 1.37 -4.06
C SER A 110 -12.07 -0.03 -3.99
N MET A 111 -11.24 -1.07 -4.05
CA MET A 111 -11.68 -2.46 -3.92
C MET A 111 -12.29 -2.73 -2.54
N ILE A 112 -11.63 -2.28 -1.46
CA ILE A 112 -12.12 -2.44 -0.09
C ILE A 112 -13.48 -1.76 0.10
N LEU A 113 -13.63 -0.53 -0.35
CA LEU A 113 -14.90 0.19 -0.31
C LEU A 113 -15.99 -0.53 -1.12
N GLY A 114 -15.64 -1.07 -2.30
CA GLY A 114 -16.52 -1.88 -3.13
C GLY A 114 -17.04 -3.12 -2.39
N VAL A 115 -16.14 -3.86 -1.73
CA VAL A 115 -16.48 -5.04 -0.93
C VAL A 115 -17.40 -4.67 0.22
N TRP A 116 -17.09 -3.63 0.99
CA TRP A 116 -17.93 -3.21 2.11
C TRP A 116 -19.32 -2.76 1.68
N ARG A 117 -19.43 -2.03 0.57
CA ARG A 117 -20.74 -1.65 -0.01
C ARG A 117 -21.57 -2.87 -0.39
N ARG A 118 -20.93 -3.89 -0.98
CA ARG A 118 -21.60 -5.15 -1.32
C ARG A 118 -22.05 -5.93 -0.09
N MET A 119 -21.22 -6.01 0.95
CA MET A 119 -21.59 -6.65 2.22
C MET A 119 -22.78 -5.97 2.88
N ALA A 120 -22.78 -4.63 2.96
CA ALA A 120 -23.89 -3.87 3.53
C ALA A 120 -25.19 -4.09 2.74
N ALA A 121 -25.12 -4.12 1.40
CA ALA A 121 -26.29 -4.37 0.55
C ALA A 121 -26.88 -5.78 0.73
N LEU A 122 -26.06 -6.79 1.07
CA LEU A 122 -26.52 -8.14 1.37
C LEU A 122 -27.18 -8.24 2.75
N GLN A 123 -26.66 -7.53 3.75
CA GLN A 123 -27.23 -7.50 5.10
C GLN A 123 -28.63 -6.86 5.15
N LEU A 124 -28.93 -5.90 4.26
CA LEU A 124 -30.25 -5.27 4.15
C LEU A 124 -31.30 -6.13 3.42
N ARG A 125 -30.89 -7.25 2.82
CA ARG A 125 -31.79 -8.17 2.08
C ARG A 125 -32.25 -9.37 2.92
N VAL A 126 -31.73 -9.53 4.13
CA VAL A 126 -32.06 -10.59 5.09
C VAL A 126 -32.89 -9.99 6.22
#